data_AF-I6B4J9-F1
#
_entry.id   AF-I6B4J9-F1
#
_cell.length_a   1.000
_cell.length_b   1.000
_cell.length_c   1.000
_cell.angle_alpha   90.00
_cell.angle_beta   90.00
_cell.angle_gamma   90.00
#
_symmetry.space_group_name_H-M   'P 1'
#
loop_
_entity.id
_entity.type
_entity.pdbx_description
1 polymer ?
#
loop_
_entity_poly.entity_id
_entity_poly.type
_entity_poly.pdbx_seq_one_letter_code
_entity_poly.pdbx_strand_id
1 'polypeptide(L)'
;MIDRKLPGTESIRILHRDTRRQPTPRTTTALRTELLYLINARGTALHRFICGYLTLALWTSTDDTGTPPDSNHSIDDISTGSLLSTLAECSRFMREHATDLPHSSDMSGQNFWLTRNGYGEQYWHECATSDETLAAMQRLIEASHAFGMVDLSIGDDEKFHFSNEHLITSEFTE
;
A
#
# COMPACT_ATOMS: atom_id res chain seq x y z
N MET A 1 -50.82 14.57 54.78
CA MET A 1 -51.50 13.58 53.90
C MET A 1 -50.56 13.34 52.72
N ILE A 2 -49.99 12.12 52.70
CA ILE A 2 -49.35 11.44 51.56
C ILE A 2 -47.99 11.97 51.08
N ASP A 3 -46.98 11.36 51.69
CA ASP A 3 -45.69 10.97 51.14
C ASP A 3 -45.83 10.30 49.75
N ARG A 4 -45.13 10.83 48.74
CA ARG A 4 -44.86 10.14 47.47
C ARG A 4 -43.38 10.22 47.14
N LYS A 5 -42.66 9.30 47.76
CA LYS A 5 -41.40 8.68 47.35
C LYS A 5 -41.35 8.44 45.82
N LEU A 6 -40.44 9.11 45.12
CA LEU A 6 -39.96 8.72 43.78
C LEU A 6 -38.79 7.73 43.96
N PRO A 7 -38.85 6.50 43.43
CA PRO A 7 -37.74 5.56 43.51
C PRO A 7 -36.81 5.69 42.30
N GLY A 8 -35.51 5.53 42.54
CA GLY A 8 -34.55 5.18 41.48
C GLY A 8 -33.67 6.33 40.99
N THR A 9 -32.61 6.62 41.74
CA THR A 9 -31.41 7.24 41.15
C THR A 9 -30.22 6.42 41.64
N GLU A 10 -29.99 5.29 40.98
CA GLU A 10 -28.71 4.61 41.10
C GLU A 10 -27.63 5.56 40.58
N SER A 11 -26.72 5.92 41.48
CA SER A 11 -25.54 6.69 41.13
C SER A 11 -24.68 5.85 40.18
N ILE A 12 -24.65 6.22 38.90
CA ILE A 12 -23.72 5.66 37.93
C ILE A 12 -22.31 6.05 38.40
N ARG A 13 -21.64 5.12 39.09
CA ARG A 13 -20.19 5.18 39.24
C ARG A 13 -19.60 4.91 37.87
N ILE A 14 -19.24 5.98 37.17
CA ILE A 14 -18.38 5.89 35.99
C ILE A 14 -17.04 5.36 36.50
N LEU A 15 -16.84 4.05 36.40
CA LEU A 15 -15.51 3.45 36.47
C LEU A 15 -14.72 4.06 35.32
N HIS A 16 -13.81 4.96 35.65
CA HIS A 16 -12.77 5.43 34.75
C HIS A 16 -11.89 4.22 34.39
N ARG A 17 -12.30 3.46 33.37
CA ARG A 17 -11.42 2.52 32.69
C ARG A 17 -10.44 3.38 31.90
N ASP A 18 -9.31 3.69 32.52
CA ASP A 18 -8.14 4.18 31.80
C ASP A 18 -7.65 3.02 30.92
N THR A 19 -8.18 2.95 29.69
CA THR A 19 -7.64 2.09 28.64
C THR A 19 -6.70 2.89 27.75
N ARG A 20 -5.77 3.65 28.33
CA ARG A 20 -4.51 3.93 27.65
C ARG A 20 -3.61 2.71 27.76
N ARG A 21 -3.98 1.65 27.01
CA ARG A 21 -2.97 0.67 26.60
C ARG A 21 -2.01 1.43 25.69
N GLN A 22 -0.83 1.76 26.21
CA GLN A 22 0.27 2.14 25.33
C GLN A 22 0.47 1.00 24.33
N PRO A 23 0.56 1.27 23.03
CA PRO A 23 0.92 0.24 22.07
C PRO A 23 2.30 -0.27 22.45
N THR A 24 2.40 -1.51 22.91
CA THR A 24 3.69 -2.18 23.07
C THR A 24 4.41 -2.15 21.71
N PRO A 25 5.72 -1.86 21.65
CA PRO A 25 6.46 -1.90 20.39
C PRO A 25 6.27 -3.30 19.79
N ARG A 26 5.55 -3.37 18.67
CA ARG A 26 5.35 -4.62 17.96
C ARG A 26 6.73 -5.07 17.47
N THR A 27 7.12 -6.30 17.77
CA THR A 27 8.33 -6.89 17.18
C THR A 27 8.23 -6.83 15.66
N THR A 28 9.35 -6.62 14.96
CA THR A 28 9.41 -6.53 13.49
C THR A 28 8.72 -7.70 12.81
N THR A 29 8.80 -8.90 13.40
CA THR A 29 8.07 -10.10 12.95
C THR A 29 6.56 -9.93 13.01
N ALA A 30 6.01 -9.39 14.10
CA ALA A 30 4.57 -9.20 14.24
C ALA A 30 4.04 -8.14 13.26
N LEU A 31 4.80 -7.06 13.04
CA LEU A 31 4.49 -6.05 12.02
C LEU A 31 4.51 -6.66 10.62
N ARG A 32 5.54 -7.45 10.28
CA ARG A 32 5.63 -8.13 9.00
C ARG A 32 4.43 -9.04 8.76
N THR A 33 4.06 -9.87 9.75
CA THR A 33 2.90 -10.76 9.63
C THR A 33 1.61 -10.00 9.41
N GLU A 34 1.40 -8.89 10.13
CA GLU A 34 0.20 -8.06 9.98
C GLU A 34 0.18 -7.33 8.63
N LEU A 35 1.32 -6.82 8.16
CA LEU A 35 1.45 -6.21 6.84
C LEU A 35 1.16 -7.22 5.73
N LEU A 36 1.78 -8.40 5.78
CA LEU A 36 1.50 -9.47 4.83
C LEU A 36 0.04 -9.90 4.91
N TYR A 37 -0.57 -9.93 6.09
CA TYR A 37 -1.99 -10.19 6.21
C TYR A 37 -2.83 -9.11 5.53
N LEU A 38 -2.54 -7.83 5.71
CA LEU A 38 -3.27 -6.74 5.06
C LEU A 38 -3.06 -6.74 3.53
N ILE A 39 -1.83 -7.02 3.09
CA ILE A 39 -1.47 -7.15 1.67
C ILE A 39 -2.05 -8.43 1.07
N ASN A 40 -2.38 -9.46 1.86
CA ASN A 40 -3.01 -10.70 1.38
C ASN A 40 -4.51 -10.79 1.71
N ALA A 41 -5.05 -9.83 2.46
CA ALA A 41 -6.46 -9.77 2.84
C ALA A 41 -7.29 -9.43 1.61
N ARG A 42 -7.71 -10.49 0.92
CA ARG A 42 -8.47 -10.42 -0.32
C ARG A 42 -9.70 -9.52 -0.17
N GLY A 43 -9.92 -8.66 -1.15
CA GLY A 43 -11.22 -8.01 -1.37
C GLY A 43 -11.23 -6.48 -1.32
N THR A 44 -10.16 -5.81 -0.89
CA THR A 44 -10.09 -4.34 -0.94
C THR A 44 -9.46 -3.84 -2.25
N ALA A 45 -9.85 -2.63 -2.65
CA ALA A 45 -9.25 -1.87 -3.75
C ALA A 45 -7.74 -1.68 -3.57
N LEU A 46 -7.32 -1.37 -2.34
CA LEU A 46 -5.91 -1.16 -2.00
C LEU A 46 -5.10 -2.46 -2.10
N HIS A 47 -5.65 -3.57 -1.61
CA HIS A 47 -5.05 -4.89 -1.75
C HIS A 47 -4.78 -5.23 -3.22
N ARG A 48 -5.81 -5.08 -4.08
CA ARG A 48 -5.71 -5.32 -5.52
C ARG A 48 -4.60 -4.51 -6.18
N PHE A 49 -4.60 -3.20 -5.92
CA PHE A 49 -3.61 -2.29 -6.45
C PHE A 49 -2.18 -2.67 -6.01
N ILE A 50 -1.96 -2.93 -4.71
CA ILE A 50 -0.65 -3.32 -4.18
C ILE A 50 -0.21 -4.67 -4.78
N CYS A 51 -1.10 -5.65 -4.87
CA CYS A 51 -0.76 -6.95 -5.48
C CYS A 51 -0.33 -6.79 -6.94
N GLY A 52 -1.04 -5.98 -7.73
CA GLY A 52 -0.68 -5.68 -9.11
C GLY A 52 0.70 -5.03 -9.23
N TYR A 53 0.97 -4.04 -8.39
CA TYR A 53 2.25 -3.34 -8.31
C TYR A 53 3.41 -4.30 -7.96
N LEU A 54 3.28 -5.06 -6.86
CA LEU A 54 4.34 -5.95 -6.37
C LEU A 54 4.60 -7.13 -7.31
N THR A 55 3.54 -7.72 -7.87
CA THR A 55 3.66 -8.84 -8.82
C THR A 55 4.44 -8.39 -10.05
N LEU A 56 4.10 -7.22 -10.61
CA LEU A 56 4.76 -6.75 -11.81
C LEU A 56 6.18 -6.25 -11.54
N ALA A 57 6.42 -5.67 -10.37
CA ALA A 57 7.78 -5.34 -9.94
C ALA A 57 8.67 -6.58 -9.91
N LEU A 58 8.21 -7.68 -9.30
CA LEU A 58 8.94 -8.96 -9.31
C LEU A 58 9.12 -9.53 -10.73
N TRP A 59 8.12 -9.40 -11.59
CA TRP A 59 8.18 -9.91 -12.97
C TRP A 59 9.13 -9.14 -13.88
N THR A 60 9.28 -7.84 -13.65
CA THR A 60 10.03 -6.93 -14.55
C THR A 60 11.37 -6.50 -13.98
N SER A 61 11.60 -6.67 -12.67
CA SER A 61 12.93 -6.56 -12.10
C SER A 61 13.81 -7.70 -12.59
N THR A 62 15.08 -7.42 -12.84
CA THR A 62 16.08 -8.44 -13.15
C THR A 62 16.90 -8.73 -11.90
N ASP A 63 17.15 -9.99 -11.61
CA ASP A 63 18.23 -10.35 -10.70
C ASP A 63 19.61 -10.05 -11.32
N ASP A 64 20.69 -10.22 -10.56
CA ASP A 64 22.07 -10.00 -11.02
C ASP A 64 22.48 -10.90 -12.21
N THR A 65 21.65 -11.88 -12.58
CA THR A 65 21.87 -12.79 -13.71
C THR A 65 21.08 -12.40 -14.96
N GLY A 66 20.27 -11.34 -14.89
CA GLY A 66 19.39 -10.91 -15.98
C GLY A 66 18.14 -11.77 -16.15
N THR A 67 17.82 -12.62 -15.17
CA THR A 67 16.63 -13.49 -15.19
C THR A 67 15.52 -12.85 -14.37
N PRO A 68 14.27 -12.84 -14.86
CA PRO A 68 13.12 -12.44 -14.03
C PRO A 68 12.97 -13.37 -12.82
N PRO A 69 12.93 -12.84 -11.59
CA PRO A 69 12.87 -13.64 -10.36
C PRO A 69 11.54 -14.39 -10.17
N ASP A 70 10.51 -14.10 -10.99
CA ASP A 70 9.17 -14.72 -10.99
C ASP A 70 9.16 -16.26 -10.89
N SER A 71 10.15 -16.95 -11.45
CA SER A 71 10.12 -18.43 -11.43
C SER A 71 10.33 -19.04 -10.03
N ASN A 72 10.97 -18.34 -9.09
CA ASN A 72 11.32 -18.86 -7.76
C ASN A 72 11.00 -17.92 -6.59
N HIS A 73 10.57 -16.68 -6.84
CA HIS A 73 10.37 -15.66 -5.81
C HIS A 73 8.92 -15.19 -5.71
N SER A 74 8.55 -14.75 -4.51
CA SER A 74 7.20 -14.27 -4.20
C SER A 74 7.24 -12.96 -3.39
N ILE A 75 6.06 -12.39 -3.14
CA ILE A 75 5.92 -11.19 -2.28
C ILE A 75 6.51 -11.43 -0.87
N ASP A 76 6.54 -12.67 -0.39
CA ASP A 76 7.14 -13.03 0.91
C ASP A 76 8.67 -12.88 0.93
N ASP A 77 9.29 -12.68 -0.23
CA ASP A 77 10.72 -12.42 -0.39
C ASP A 77 11.05 -10.93 -0.40
N ILE A 78 10.05 -10.05 -0.30
CA ILE A 78 10.25 -8.60 -0.21
C ILE A 78 10.51 -8.19 1.25
N SER A 79 11.47 -7.28 1.45
CA SER A 79 11.84 -6.73 2.75
C SER A 79 10.64 -6.06 3.43
N THR A 80 10.64 -6.01 4.77
CA THR A 80 9.54 -5.36 5.50
C THR A 80 9.49 -3.85 5.26
N GLY A 81 10.66 -3.20 5.10
CA GLY A 81 10.75 -1.77 4.78
C GLY A 81 10.13 -1.47 3.40
N SER A 82 10.42 -2.32 2.43
CA SER A 82 9.86 -2.24 1.07
C SER A 82 8.35 -2.49 1.00
N LEU A 83 7.82 -3.42 1.81
CA LEU A 83 6.38 -3.61 1.92
C LEU A 83 5.69 -2.38 2.53
N LEU A 84 6.32 -1.76 3.54
CA LEU A 84 5.82 -0.51 4.14
C LEU A 84 5.86 0.65 3.16
N SER A 85 6.96 0.81 2.41
CA SER A 85 7.08 1.89 1.43
C SER A 85 6.04 1.74 0.32
N THR A 86 5.85 0.52 -0.19
CA THR A 86 4.84 0.20 -1.19
C THR A 86 3.43 0.53 -0.68
N LEU A 87 3.09 0.11 0.54
CA LEU A 87 1.78 0.38 1.14
C LEU A 87 1.51 1.88 1.20
N ALA A 88 2.47 2.67 1.66
CA ALA A 88 2.30 4.11 1.80
C ALA A 88 2.22 4.82 0.44
N GLU A 89 3.09 4.50 -0.52
CA GLU A 89 3.03 5.14 -1.85
C GLU A 89 1.80 4.75 -2.64
N CYS A 90 1.42 3.46 -2.68
CA CYS A 90 0.20 3.03 -3.35
C CYS A 90 -1.04 3.67 -2.72
N SER A 91 -1.08 3.75 -1.37
CA SER A 91 -2.17 4.42 -0.65
C SER A 91 -2.21 5.93 -0.93
N ARG A 92 -1.05 6.57 -1.13
CA ARG A 92 -0.96 7.98 -1.49
C ARG A 92 -1.48 8.20 -2.91
N PHE A 93 -0.96 7.46 -3.89
CA PHE A 93 -1.36 7.55 -5.30
C PHE A 93 -2.86 7.33 -5.47
N MET A 94 -3.41 6.26 -4.86
CA MET A 94 -4.84 5.97 -4.94
C MET A 94 -5.72 7.08 -4.36
N ARG A 95 -5.26 7.76 -3.31
CA ARG A 95 -6.00 8.84 -2.64
C ARG A 95 -5.96 10.12 -3.45
N GLU A 96 -4.79 10.50 -3.94
CA GLU A 96 -4.57 11.74 -4.71
C GLU A 96 -5.24 11.68 -6.08
N HIS A 97 -5.39 10.49 -6.65
CA HIS A 97 -5.94 10.28 -8.00
C HIS A 97 -7.25 9.47 -8.02
N ALA A 98 -7.98 9.44 -6.90
CA ALA A 98 -9.21 8.66 -6.76
C ALA A 98 -10.27 8.97 -7.83
N THR A 99 -10.34 10.22 -8.30
CA THR A 99 -11.29 10.67 -9.33
C THR A 99 -10.92 10.17 -10.73
N ASP A 100 -9.62 10.03 -11.02
CA ASP A 100 -9.13 9.65 -12.35
C ASP A 100 -8.96 8.13 -12.50
N LEU A 101 -8.81 7.41 -11.38
CA LEU A 101 -8.64 5.97 -11.38
C LEU A 101 -9.93 5.26 -11.85
N PRO A 102 -9.87 4.52 -12.97
CA PRO A 102 -11.07 3.95 -13.59
C PRO A 102 -11.69 2.89 -12.68
N HIS A 103 -10.86 2.07 -12.01
CA HIS A 103 -11.17 1.26 -10.84
C HIS A 103 -9.86 0.88 -10.16
N SER A 104 -9.76 0.97 -8.83
CA SER A 104 -8.58 0.49 -8.09
C SER A 104 -8.46 -1.03 -8.16
N SER A 105 -7.74 -1.48 -9.18
CA SER A 105 -7.60 -2.88 -9.58
C SER A 105 -6.13 -3.26 -9.67
N ASP A 106 -5.87 -4.56 -9.81
CA ASP A 106 -4.52 -5.09 -10.04
C ASP A 106 -3.87 -4.43 -11.28
N MET A 107 -4.66 -4.22 -12.34
CA MET A 107 -4.20 -3.54 -13.57
C MET A 107 -3.73 -2.11 -13.31
N SER A 108 -4.41 -1.37 -12.43
CA SER A 108 -3.99 0.01 -12.10
C SER A 108 -2.68 0.04 -11.32
N GLY A 109 -2.45 -0.95 -10.46
CA GLY A 109 -1.16 -1.10 -9.77
C GLY A 109 -0.03 -1.47 -10.74
N GLN A 110 -0.32 -2.36 -11.69
CA GLN A 110 0.60 -2.73 -12.78
C GLN A 110 0.99 -1.51 -13.64
N ASN A 111 -0.01 -0.77 -14.12
CA ASN A 111 0.23 0.40 -14.94
C ASN A 111 1.01 1.48 -14.17
N PHE A 112 0.74 1.66 -12.87
CA PHE A 112 1.51 2.59 -12.04
C PHE A 112 2.98 2.19 -11.95
N TRP A 113 3.28 0.91 -11.67
CA TRP A 113 4.66 0.40 -11.64
C TRP A 113 5.40 0.60 -12.97
N LEU A 114 4.77 0.25 -14.09
CA LEU A 114 5.42 0.40 -15.40
C LEU A 114 5.70 1.86 -15.69
N THR A 115 4.67 2.72 -15.55
CA THR A 115 4.77 4.11 -15.95
C THR A 115 5.76 4.88 -15.09
N ARG A 116 5.78 4.68 -13.77
CA ARG A 116 6.78 5.34 -12.92
C ARG A 116 8.22 4.97 -13.30
N ASN A 117 8.43 3.79 -13.90
CA ASN A 117 9.72 3.28 -14.32
C ASN A 117 10.00 3.50 -15.82
N GLY A 118 9.25 4.38 -16.49
CA GLY A 118 9.49 4.76 -17.87
C GLY A 118 8.99 3.77 -18.92
N TYR A 119 8.10 2.86 -18.53
CA TYR A 119 7.47 1.89 -19.42
C TYR A 119 5.93 2.02 -19.39
N GLY A 120 5.22 1.51 -20.40
CA GLY A 120 3.80 1.19 -20.23
C GLY A 120 2.80 2.36 -20.15
N GLU A 121 3.17 3.57 -20.57
CA GLU A 121 2.20 4.67 -20.77
C GLU A 121 1.00 4.23 -21.64
N GLN A 122 1.28 3.41 -22.66
CA GLN A 122 0.28 2.82 -23.55
C GLN A 122 -0.83 2.05 -22.81
N TYR A 123 -0.54 1.39 -21.69
CA TYR A 123 -1.53 0.59 -20.96
C TYR A 123 -2.55 1.44 -20.21
N TRP A 124 -2.18 2.66 -19.80
CA TRP A 124 -3.15 3.63 -19.31
C TRP A 124 -4.07 4.07 -20.45
N HIS A 125 -3.53 4.43 -21.61
CA HIS A 125 -4.35 4.87 -22.75
C HIS A 125 -5.35 3.80 -23.23
N GLU A 126 -4.98 2.52 -23.18
CA GLU A 126 -5.88 1.40 -23.51
C GLU A 126 -7.10 1.30 -22.58
N CYS A 127 -7.06 1.90 -21.39
CA CYS A 127 -8.19 1.96 -20.46
C CYS A 127 -9.22 3.05 -20.83
N ALA A 128 -8.90 3.96 -21.75
CA ALA A 128 -9.79 5.05 -22.13
C ALA A 128 -10.89 4.59 -23.10
N THR A 129 -12.13 4.97 -22.82
CA THR A 129 -13.32 4.69 -23.66
C THR A 129 -14.00 5.95 -24.18
N SER A 130 -13.52 7.12 -23.76
CA SER A 130 -13.98 8.46 -24.12
C SER A 130 -12.85 9.49 -23.97
N ASP A 131 -13.02 10.67 -24.55
CA ASP A 131 -12.06 11.79 -24.42
C ASP A 131 -11.84 12.20 -22.95
N GLU A 132 -12.88 12.14 -22.13
CA GLU A 132 -12.80 12.41 -20.68
C GLU A 132 -11.89 11.40 -19.98
N THR A 133 -12.12 10.11 -20.23
CA THR A 133 -11.27 9.06 -19.65
C THR A 133 -9.85 9.13 -20.19
N LEU A 134 -9.65 9.50 -21.46
CA LEU A 134 -8.32 9.70 -22.03
C LEU A 134 -7.55 10.81 -21.30
N ALA A 135 -8.21 11.94 -21.03
CA ALA A 135 -7.61 13.01 -20.24
C ALA A 135 -7.29 12.57 -18.80
N ALA A 136 -8.12 11.71 -18.19
CA ALA A 136 -7.82 11.10 -16.89
C ALA A 136 -6.59 10.19 -16.95
N MET A 137 -6.48 9.34 -17.97
CA MET A 137 -5.32 8.47 -18.17
C MET A 137 -4.02 9.28 -18.35
N GLN A 138 -4.08 10.40 -19.09
CA GLN A 138 -2.95 11.32 -19.25
C GLN A 138 -2.47 11.89 -17.91
N ARG A 139 -3.40 12.32 -17.04
CA ARG A 139 -3.07 12.80 -15.69
C ARG A 139 -2.45 11.71 -14.82
N LEU A 140 -2.93 10.46 -14.93
CA LEU A 140 -2.34 9.32 -14.22
C LEU A 140 -0.93 8.99 -14.70
N ILE A 141 -0.64 9.14 -15.99
CA ILE A 141 0.71 8.96 -16.54
C ILE A 141 1.65 10.01 -15.94
N GLU A 142 1.28 11.29 -16.00
CA GLU A 142 2.06 12.40 -15.44
C GLU A 142 2.29 12.23 -13.94
N ALA A 143 1.25 11.84 -13.21
CA ALA A 143 1.34 11.54 -11.79
C ALA A 143 2.29 10.36 -11.50
N SER A 144 2.24 9.30 -12.32
CA SER A 144 3.11 8.13 -12.15
C SER A 144 4.58 8.53 -12.28
N HIS A 145 4.92 9.37 -13.27
CA HIS A 145 6.27 9.92 -13.42
C HIS A 145 6.70 10.80 -12.24
N ALA A 146 5.77 11.59 -11.68
CA ALA A 146 6.06 12.48 -10.55
C ALA A 146 6.45 11.72 -9.26
N PHE A 147 6.03 10.46 -9.12
CA PHE A 147 6.46 9.59 -8.01
C PHE A 147 7.90 9.07 -8.17
N GLY A 148 8.52 9.26 -9.35
CA GLY A 148 9.90 8.88 -9.63
C GLY A 148 10.10 7.37 -9.84
N MET A 149 11.21 7.05 -10.50
CA MET A 149 11.63 5.67 -10.76
C MET A 149 12.08 4.98 -9.48
N VAL A 150 11.84 3.68 -9.41
CA VAL A 150 12.24 2.83 -8.30
C VAL A 150 12.70 1.49 -8.84
N ASP A 151 13.85 1.04 -8.35
CA ASP A 151 14.41 -0.27 -8.68
C ASP A 151 14.07 -1.26 -7.58
N LEU A 152 13.89 -2.52 -7.96
CA LEU A 152 13.79 -3.65 -7.03
C LEU A 152 15.03 -4.52 -7.20
N SER A 153 15.82 -4.66 -6.14
CA SER A 153 17.08 -5.41 -6.16
C SER A 153 17.19 -6.34 -4.94
N ILE A 154 17.94 -7.43 -5.05
CA ILE A 154 18.22 -8.30 -3.91
C ILE A 154 19.28 -7.67 -2.99
N GLY A 155 19.03 -7.68 -1.69
CA GLY A 155 19.95 -7.19 -0.66
C GLY A 155 20.77 -8.32 -0.02
N ASP A 156 21.68 -7.94 0.87
CA ASP A 156 22.55 -8.87 1.62
C ASP A 156 21.77 -9.83 2.54
N ASP A 157 20.52 -9.51 2.87
CA ASP A 157 19.63 -10.33 3.70
C ASP A 157 18.81 -11.35 2.88
N GLU A 158 19.15 -11.53 1.60
CA GLU A 158 18.46 -12.38 0.62
C GLU A 158 16.98 -11.96 0.41
N LYS A 159 16.64 -10.70 0.71
CA LYS A 159 15.32 -10.12 0.42
C LYS A 159 15.41 -9.10 -0.70
N PHE A 160 14.26 -8.84 -1.33
CA PHE A 160 14.14 -7.77 -2.32
C PHE A 160 13.86 -6.43 -1.64
N HIS A 161 14.60 -5.42 -2.06
CA HIS A 161 14.52 -4.05 -1.58
C HIS A 161 14.19 -3.09 -2.72
N PHE A 162 13.21 -2.21 -2.49
CA PHE A 162 12.94 -1.06 -3.33
C PHE A 162 13.92 0.07 -2.99
N SER A 163 14.47 0.72 -4.00
CA SER A 163 15.44 1.82 -3.82
C SER A 163 14.89 3.03 -3.03
N ASN A 164 13.57 3.15 -2.90
CA ASN A 164 12.91 4.21 -2.15
C ASN A 164 12.47 3.82 -0.73
N GLU A 165 12.78 2.61 -0.24
CA GLU A 165 12.25 2.14 1.05
C GLU A 165 12.66 3.01 2.26
N HIS A 166 13.81 3.68 2.17
CA HIS A 166 14.33 4.54 3.24
C HIS A 166 13.54 5.83 3.43
N LEU A 167 12.89 6.35 2.38
CA LEU A 167 12.15 7.63 2.42
C LEU A 167 10.99 7.61 3.40
N ILE A 168 10.49 6.42 3.75
CA ILE A 168 9.37 6.24 4.66
C ILE A 168 9.85 5.89 6.07
N THR A 169 11.05 5.30 6.20
CA THR A 169 11.65 5.02 7.51
C THR A 169 12.16 6.27 8.25
N SER A 170 12.44 7.36 7.54
CA SER A 170 12.86 8.63 8.14
C SER A 170 11.72 9.38 8.83
N GLU A 171 10.46 9.15 8.44
CA GLU A 171 9.30 9.81 9.08
C GLU A 171 8.89 9.17 10.42
N PHE A 172 9.48 8.03 10.79
CA PHE A 172 9.22 7.32 12.06
C PHE A 172 10.38 7.40 13.05
N THR A 173 11.43 8.18 12.75
CA THR A 173 12.64 8.31 13.58
C THR A 173 12.86 9.69 14.20
N GLU A 174 11.88 10.60 14.17
CA GLU A 174 11.87 11.86 14.95
C GLU A 174 10.89 11.87 16.12
#